data_AF-A0A3D5R529-F1
#
_entry.id   AF-A0A3D5R529-F1
#
_cell.length_a   1.000
_cell.length_b   1.000
_cell.length_c   1.000
_cell.angle_alpha   90.00
_cell.angle_beta   90.00
_cell.angle_gamma   90.00
#
_symmetry.space_group_name_H-M   'P 1'
#
loop_
_entity.id
_entity.type
_entity.pdbx_description
1 polymer ?
#
loop_
_entity_poly.entity_id
_entity_poly.type
_entity_poly.pdbx_seq_one_letter_code
_entity_poly.pdbx_strand_id
1 'polypeptide(L)' 'LTVAYVDDRSFKVSIIPHTGEATTLLDKKIGDEVNLECDMVGKYIEKFMKFEEDKPEESNSNLNEDFLRQNGFM' A
#
# COMPACT_ATOMS: atom_id res chain seq x y z
N LEU A 1 -9.12 -2.43 12.12
CA LEU A 1 -8.49 -1.37 12.93
C LEU A 1 -7.83 -0.38 12.00
N THR A 2 -7.80 0.91 12.36
CA THR A 2 -7.18 1.95 11.52
C THR A 2 -5.84 2.34 12.11
N VAL A 3 -4.78 2.32 11.29
CA VAL A 3 -3.45 2.80 11.67
C VAL A 3 -3.49 4.33 11.72
N ALA A 4 -3.23 4.89 12.89
CA ALA A 4 -3.22 6.33 13.13
C ALA A 4 -1.80 6.92 13.09
N TYR A 5 -0.78 6.09 13.28
CA TYR A 5 0.62 6.47 13.25
C TYR A 5 1.49 5.26 12.92
N VAL A 6 2.58 5.50 12.21
CA VAL A 6 3.59 4.49 11.87
C VAL A 6 4.99 5.12 11.87
N ASP A 7 5.96 4.35 12.33
CA ASP A 7 7.39 4.59 12.18
C ASP A 7 8.11 3.28 11.80
N ASP A 8 9.44 3.31 11.68
CA ASP A 8 10.25 2.17 11.23
C ASP A 8 10.17 0.93 12.14
N ARG A 9 9.73 1.07 13.39
CA ARG A 9 9.74 0.01 14.41
C ARG A 9 8.38 -0.23 15.07
N SER A 10 7.44 0.69 14.92
CA SER A 10 6.17 0.65 15.64
C SER A 10 5.02 1.29 14.86
N PHE A 11 3.80 0.90 15.22
CA PHE A 11 2.59 1.55 14.72
C PHE A 11 1.57 1.68 15.84
N LYS A 12 0.65 2.63 15.69
CA LYS A 12 -0.47 2.85 16.62
C LYS A 12 -1.78 2.72 15.87
N VAL A 13 -2.77 2.14 16.53
CA VAL A 13 -4.13 1.99 16.01
C VAL A 13 -5.12 2.73 16.89
N SER A 14 -6.20 3.21 16.28
CA SER A 14 -7.36 3.73 17.02
C SER A 14 -8.36 2.61 17.29
N ILE A 15 -8.76 2.46 18.55
CA ILE A 15 -9.78 1.51 19.01
C ILE A 15 -10.94 2.32 19.59
N ILE A 16 -12.14 2.10 19.05
CA ILE A 16 -13.38 2.65 19.62
C ILE A 16 -13.93 1.72 20.72
N PRO A 17 -14.77 2.22 21.64
CA PRO A 17 -15.29 1.43 22.77
C PRO A 17 -15.89 0.08 22.36
N HIS A 18 -16.76 0.07 21.35
CA HIS A 18 -17.39 -1.16 20.88
C HIS A 18 -16.39 -2.23 20.42
N THR A 19 -15.32 -1.84 19.72
CA THR A 19 -14.26 -2.79 19.31
C THR A 19 -13.46 -3.29 20.50
N GLY A 20 -13.19 -2.41 21.48
CA GLY A 20 -12.51 -2.79 22.70
C GLY A 20 -13.31 -3.79 23.55
N GLU A 21 -14.63 -3.61 23.63
CA GLU A 21 -15.55 -4.51 24.35
C GLU A 21 -15.78 -5.84 23.62
N ALA A 22 -15.77 -5.82 22.27
CA ALA A 22 -16.03 -7.00 21.45
C ALA A 22 -14.77 -7.83 21.14
N THR A 23 -13.58 -7.42 21.59
CA THR A 23 -12.30 -8.09 21.29
C THR A 23 -11.44 -8.21 22.54
N THR A 24 -10.41 -9.06 22.51
CA THR A 24 -9.49 -9.25 23.64
C THR A 24 -8.40 -8.18 23.71
N LEU A 25 -8.44 -7.16 22.85
CA LEU A 25 -7.36 -6.18 22.70
C LEU A 25 -7.16 -5.30 23.94
N LEU A 26 -8.24 -4.99 24.67
CA LEU A 26 -8.13 -4.20 25.91
C LEU A 26 -7.59 -5.00 27.10
N ASP A 27 -7.62 -6.33 27.04
CA ASP A 27 -7.09 -7.21 28.08
C ASP A 27 -5.59 -7.51 27.89
N LYS A 28 -5.04 -7.19 26.72
CA LYS A 28 -3.62 -7.40 26.39
C LYS A 28 -2.73 -6.45 27.18
N LYS A 29 -1.56 -6.96 27.58
CA LYS A 29 -0.53 -6.25 28.32
C LYS A 29 0.71 -6.05 27.47
N ILE A 30 1.59 -5.16 27.94
CA ILE A 30 2.90 -4.94 27.33
C ILE A 30 3.67 -6.27 27.32
N GLY A 31 4.13 -6.67 26.14
CA GLY A 31 4.83 -7.94 25.92
C GLY A 31 3.94 -9.08 25.41
N ASP A 32 2.61 -8.93 25.45
CA ASP A 32 1.72 -9.93 24.86
C ASP A 32 1.82 -9.92 23.34
N GLU A 33 1.91 -11.12 22.76
CA GLU A 33 1.90 -11.29 21.32
C GLU A 33 0.49 -11.12 20.75
N VAL A 34 0.45 -10.62 19.51
CA VAL A 34 -0.77 -10.48 18.71
C VAL A 34 -0.50 -10.98 17.30
N ASN A 35 -1.55 -11.49 16.66
CA ASN A 35 -1.48 -11.83 15.26
C ASN A 35 -1.54 -10.55 14.43
N LEU A 36 -0.59 -10.39 13.50
CA LEU A 36 -0.55 -9.28 12.56
C LEU A 36 -0.89 -9.78 11.16
N GLU A 37 -1.95 -9.23 10.59
CA GLU A 37 -2.36 -9.48 9.21
C GLU A 37 -2.41 -8.16 8.45
N CYS A 38 -1.66 -8.07 7.35
CA CYS A 38 -1.67 -6.91 6.47
C CYS A 38 -2.80 -7.01 5.43
N ASP A 39 -3.33 -5.85 5.02
CA ASP A 39 -4.35 -5.77 3.97
C ASP A 39 -3.85 -6.40 2.67
N MET A 40 -4.69 -7.24 2.06
CA MET A 40 -4.40 -7.86 0.77
C MET A 40 -4.26 -6.84 -0.35
N VAL A 41 -5.08 -5.77 -0.34
CA VAL A 41 -5.04 -4.72 -1.35
C VAL A 41 -3.65 -4.06 -1.38
N GLY A 42 -3.09 -3.75 -0.20
CA GLY A 42 -1.74 -3.22 -0.09
C GLY A 42 -0.68 -4.13 -0.71
N LYS A 43 -0.78 -5.45 -0.48
CA LYS A 43 0.14 -6.43 -1.10
C LYS A 43 0.07 -6.44 -2.63
N TYR A 44 -1.14 -6.32 -3.19
CA TYR A 44 -1.31 -6.26 -4.64
C TYR A 44 -0.79 -4.93 -5.22
N ILE A 45 -1.04 -3.80 -4.55
CA ILE A 45 -0.50 -2.49 -4.96
C ILE A 45 1.03 -2.54 -4.96
N GLU A 46 1.66 -3.00 -3.88
CA GLU A 46 3.12 -3.15 -3.80
C GLU A 46 3.65 -4.01 -4.95
N LYS A 47 3.01 -5.16 -5.20
CA LYS A 47 3.38 -6.04 -6.30
C LYS A 47 3.29 -5.35 -7.66
N PHE A 48 2.23 -4.57 -7.91
CA PHE A 48 2.09 -3.84 -9.17
C PHE A 48 3.12 -2.71 -9.32
N MET A 49 3.44 -1.99 -8.24
CA MET A 49 4.46 -0.93 -8.28
C MET A 49 5.86 -1.49 -8.55
N LYS A 50 6.21 -2.64 -7.95
CA LYS A 50 7.49 -3.32 -8.23
C LYS A 50 7.63 -3.78 -9.68
N PHE A 51 6.53 -4.13 -10.35
CA PHE A 51 6.56 -4.44 -11.78
C PHE A 51 6.87 -3.22 -12.67
N GLU A 52 6.71 -1.99 -12.18
CA GLU A 52 7.12 -0.79 -12.91
C GLU A 52 8.60 -0.45 -12.68
N GLU A 53 9.16 -0.75 -11.51
CA GLU A 53 10.59 -0.56 -11.20
C GLU A 53 11.51 -1.52 -11.97
N ASP A 54 11.02 -2.72 -12.30
CA ASP A 54 11.74 -3.73 -13.10
C ASP A 54 11.58 -3.54 -14.62
N LYS A 55 10.84 -2.52 -15.08
CA LYS A 55 10.92 -2.16 -16.51
C LYS A 55 12.31 -1.58 -16.74
N PRO A 56 13.12 -2.11 -17.69
CA PRO A 56 14.27 -1.36 -18.15
C PRO A 56 13.76 0.02 -18.57
N GLU A 57 14.55 1.07 -18.33
CA GLU A 57 14.31 2.42 -18.86
C GLU A 57 14.20 2.36 -20.39
N GLU A 58 13.08 1.89 -20.93
CA GLU A 58 12.71 2.10 -22.30
C GLU A 58 12.06 3.47 -22.37
N SER A 59 12.91 4.49 -22.41
CA SER A 59 12.63 5.68 -23.20
C SER A 59 12.57 5.31 -24.69
N ASN A 60 11.68 4.38 -25.07
CA ASN A 60 11.32 4.15 -26.46
C ASN A 60 10.19 5.13 -26.79
N SER A 61 10.55 6.41 -26.87
CA SER A 61 9.70 7.43 -27.48
C SER A 61 9.59 7.17 -28.99
N ASN A 62 8.84 6.14 -29.37
CA ASN A 62 8.25 6.03 -30.71
C ASN A 62 7.12 7.05 -30.91
N LEU A 63 6.77 7.80 -29.87
CA LEU A 63 6.05 9.06 -29.96
C LEU A 63 6.97 10.13 -30.54
N ASN A 64 7.12 10.13 -31.86
CA ASN A 64 7.72 11.22 -32.61
C ASN A 64 6.63 12.02 -33.37
N GLU A 65 7.02 13.16 -33.91
CA GLU A 65 6.09 14.06 -34.62
C GLU A 65 5.39 13.35 -35.79
N ASP A 66 6.10 12.46 -36.49
CA ASP A 66 5.56 11.70 -37.61
C ASP A 66 4.45 10.72 -37.19
N PHE A 67 4.61 10.06 -36.04
CA PHE A 67 3.58 9.18 -35.47
C PHE A 67 2.30 9.96 -35.12
N LEU A 68 2.44 11.17 -34.57
CA LEU A 68 1.31 12.03 -34.23
C LEU A 68 0.57 12.53 -35.47
N ARG A 69 1.30 12.91 -36.54
CA ARG A 69 0.72 13.29 -37.84
C ARG A 69 -0.02 12.13 -38.50
N GLN A 70 0.58 10.92 -38.53
CA GLN A 70 -0.04 9.74 -39.16
C GLN A 70 -1.35 9.32 -38.49
N ASN A 71 -1.52 9.60 -37.20
CA ASN A 71 -2.73 9.27 -36.45
C ASN A 71 -3.69 10.46 -36.28
N GLY A 72 -3.43 11.60 -36.93
CA GLY A 72 -4.38 12.73 -37.01
C GLY A 72 -4.47 13.61 -35.76
N PHE A 73 -3.39 13.69 -34.97
CA PHE A 73 -3.32 14.52 -33.76
C PHE A 73 -2.76 15.94 -34.00
N MET A 74 -2.31 16.26 -35.23
CA MET A 74 -1.87 17.57 -35.71
C MET A 74 -2.44 17.83 -37.11
#